data_AF-V8QVR7-F1
#
_entry.id   AF-V8QVR7-F1
#
_cell.length_a   1.000
_cell.length_b   1.000
_cell.length_c   1.000
_cell.angle_alpha   90.00
_cell.angle_beta   90.00
_cell.angle_gamma   90.00
#
_symmetry.space_group_name_H-M   'P 1'
#
loop_
_entity.id
_entity.type
_entity.pdbx_description
1 polymer ?
#
loop_
_entity_poly.entity_id
_entity_poly.type
_entity_poly.pdbx_seq_one_letter_code
_entity_poly.pdbx_strand_id
1 'polypeptide(L)' 'MSTLPKFAANGWRRLDNGHVQHVSGLEFAPDPDERFKLIEESLSVFIRNLHHEGATQQQTERLLHKLTQQVAEQFMGLH' A
#
# COMPACT_ATOMS: atom_id res chain seq x y z
N MET A 1 -23.50 -6.01 1.81
CA MET A 1 -22.53 -4.94 1.52
C MET A 1 -21.35 -5.16 2.46
N SER A 2 -20.18 -5.57 1.97
CA SER A 2 -18.99 -5.66 2.84
C SER A 2 -18.45 -4.24 3.01
N THR A 3 -18.51 -3.69 4.21
CA THR A 3 -17.88 -2.42 4.54
C THR A 3 -16.38 -2.65 4.63
N LEU A 4 -15.59 -1.97 3.79
CA LEU A 4 -14.14 -2.09 3.84
C LEU A 4 -13.62 -1.80 5.26
N PRO A 5 -12.62 -2.56 5.75
CA PRO A 5 -12.01 -2.31 7.04
C PRO A 5 -11.50 -0.87 7.16
N LYS A 6 -11.57 -0.30 8.37
CA LYS A 6 -11.01 1.03 8.65
C LYS A 6 -9.48 0.97 8.63
N PHE A 7 -8.85 2.09 8.27
CA PHE A 7 -7.40 2.25 8.39
C PHE A 7 -6.99 2.30 9.87
N ALA A 8 -5.89 1.61 10.18
CA ALA A 8 -5.20 1.74 11.45
C ALA A 8 -4.43 3.07 11.53
N ALA A 9 -3.93 3.41 12.72
CA ALA A 9 -3.21 4.66 12.96
C ALA A 9 -1.91 4.80 12.13
N ASN A 10 -1.35 3.67 11.67
CA ASN A 10 -0.17 3.65 10.81
C ASN A 10 -0.50 3.85 9.31
N GLY A 11 -1.76 4.13 8.97
CA GLY A 11 -2.19 4.37 7.59
C GLY A 11 -2.47 3.10 6.78
N TRP A 12 -2.41 1.91 7.39
CA TRP A 12 -2.63 0.63 6.71
C TRP A 12 -3.96 0.00 7.11
N ARG A 13 -4.54 -0.77 6.18
CA ARG A 13 -5.61 -1.74 6.47
C ARG A 13 -5.35 -3.05 5.75
N ARG A 14 -5.81 -4.15 6.35
CA ARG A 14 -5.90 -5.44 5.67
C ARG A 14 -7.33 -5.60 5.16
N LEU A 15 -7.46 -6.01 3.90
CA LEU A 15 -8.74 -6.30 3.24
C LEU A 15 -9.12 -7.77 3.45
N ASP A 16 -10.40 -8.09 3.27
CA ASP A 16 -10.94 -9.45 3.49
C ASP A 16 -10.29 -10.50 2.56
N ASN A 17 -9.77 -10.07 1.40
CA ASN A 17 -9.05 -10.90 0.44
C ASN A 17 -7.55 -11.06 0.78
N GLY A 18 -7.10 -10.59 1.95
CA GLY A 18 -5.70 -10.67 2.39
C GLY A 18 -4.79 -9.58 1.82
N HIS A 19 -5.29 -8.72 0.93
CA HIS A 19 -4.53 -7.57 0.45
C HIS A 19 -4.29 -6.58 1.59
N VAL A 20 -3.25 -5.77 1.45
CA VAL A 20 -2.98 -4.64 2.34
C VAL A 20 -3.03 -3.35 1.54
N GLN A 21 -3.72 -2.36 2.08
CA GLN A 21 -3.91 -1.06 1.44
C GLN A 21 -3.44 0.05 2.36
N HIS A 22 -2.71 0.99 1.78
CA HIS A 22 -2.33 2.24 2.43
C HIS A 22 -3.36 3.34 2.13
N VAL A 23 -3.51 4.32 3.03
CA VAL A 23 -4.39 5.49 2.85
C VAL A 23 -4.13 6.28 1.56
N SER A 24 -2.91 6.20 1.02
CA SER A 24 -2.55 6.83 -0.26
C SER A 24 -3.21 6.14 -1.48
N GLY A 25 -3.87 4.99 -1.28
CA GLY A 25 -4.50 4.20 -2.34
C GLY A 25 -3.60 3.08 -2.90
N LEU A 26 -2.35 2.99 -2.44
CA LEU A 26 -1.42 1.92 -2.83
C LEU A 26 -1.85 0.58 -2.21
N GLU A 27 -1.89 -0.48 -3.00
CA GLU A 27 -2.29 -1.83 -2.57
C GLU A 27 -1.24 -2.88 -2.89
N PHE A 28 -1.13 -3.87 -2.00
CA PHE A 28 -0.29 -5.04 -2.19
C PHE A 28 -1.11 -6.31 -1.95
N ALA A 29 -0.93 -7.29 -2.81
CA ALA A 29 -1.50 -8.62 -2.65
C ALA A 29 -0.46 -9.58 -2.07
N PRO A 30 -0.87 -10.58 -1.28
CA PRO A 30 0.02 -11.66 -0.89
C PRO A 30 0.53 -12.38 -2.15
N ASP A 31 1.83 -12.67 -2.16
CA ASP A 31 2.51 -13.38 -3.24
C ASP A 31 3.27 -14.57 -2.65
N PRO A 32 3.15 -15.79 -3.23
CA PRO A 32 3.81 -16.97 -2.68
C PRO A 32 5.33 -16.93 -2.79
N ASP A 33 5.88 -16.18 -3.75
CA ASP A 33 7.33 -16.12 -4.02
C ASP A 33 7.98 -14.92 -3.31
N GLU A 34 7.30 -13.76 -3.29
CA GLU A 34 7.83 -12.51 -2.73
C GLU A 34 7.12 -12.06 -1.44
N ARG A 35 6.25 -12.89 -0.86
CA ARG A 35 5.31 -12.62 0.25
C ARG A 35 4.24 -11.56 -0.07
N PHE A 36 4.63 -10.44 -0.70
CA PHE A 36 3.72 -9.42 -1.20
C PHE A 36 4.18 -8.87 -2.54
N LYS A 37 3.22 -8.65 -3.44
CA LYS A 37 3.42 -7.93 -4.71
C LYS A 37 2.58 -6.68 -4.77
N LEU A 38 3.10 -5.65 -5.41
CA LEU A 38 2.36 -4.43 -5.71
C LEU A 38 1.21 -4.75 -6.70
N ILE A 39 0.02 -4.23 -6.44
CA ILE A 39 -1.08 -4.26 -7.41
C ILE A 39 -0.89 -3.08 -8.36
N GLU A 40 -0.55 -3.37 -9.62
CA GLU A 40 -0.20 -2.34 -10.62
C GLU A 40 -1.32 -1.32 -10.83
N GLU A 41 -2.59 -1.75 -10.81
CA GLU A 41 -3.74 -0.86 -10.96
C GLU A 41 -3.81 0.18 -9.84
N SER A 42 -3.36 -0.16 -8.63
CA SER A 42 -3.32 0.73 -7.47
C SER A 42 -2.24 1.81 -7.58
N LEU A 43 -1.18 1.58 -8.38
CA LEU A 43 -0.10 2.53 -8.56
C LEU A 43 -0.58 3.82 -9.24
N SER A 44 -1.49 3.69 -10.21
CA SER A 44 -2.08 4.85 -10.89
C SER A 44 -2.90 5.73 -9.94
N VAL A 45 -3.64 5.11 -9.01
CA VAL A 45 -4.43 5.79 -7.98
C VAL A 45 -3.50 6.49 -6.99
N PHE A 46 -2.46 5.80 -6.54
CA PHE A 46 -1.42 6.34 -5.66
C PHE A 46 -0.76 7.59 -6.24
N ILE A 47 -0.27 7.52 -7.49
CA ILE A 47 0.39 8.65 -8.16
C ILE A 47 -0.59 9.82 -8.31
N ARG A 48 -1.84 9.56 -8.73
CA ARG A 48 -2.86 10.60 -8.89
C ARG A 48 -3.18 11.29 -7.57
N ASN A 49 -3.33 10.54 -6.48
CA ASN A 49 -3.62 11.10 -5.17
C ASN A 49 -2.49 12.00 -4.69
N LEU A 50 -1.24 11.53 -4.79
CA LEU A 50 -0.08 12.33 -4.39
C LEU A 50 0.12 13.57 -5.26
N HIS A 51 -0.16 13.47 -6.56
CA HIS A 51 -0.13 14.64 -7.44
C HIS A 51 -1.19 15.68 -7.02
N HIS A 52 -2.40 15.26 -6.65
CA HIS A 52 -3.42 16.17 -6.12
C HIS A 52 -3.03 16.81 -4.79
N GLU A 53 -2.22 16.13 -3.99
CA GLU A 53 -1.62 16.66 -2.75
C GLU A 53 -0.41 17.57 -3.01
N GLY A 54 -0.02 17.77 -4.26
CA GLY A 54 1.11 18.63 -4.65
C GLY A 54 2.48 17.96 -4.50
N ALA A 55 2.53 16.63 -4.40
CA ALA A 55 3.78 15.91 -4.33
C ALA A 55 4.54 15.95 -5.66
N THR A 56 5.84 16.18 -5.57
CA THR A 56 6.77 16.03 -6.69
C THR A 56 7.01 14.56 -7.03
N GLN A 57 7.47 14.28 -8.26
CA GLN A 57 7.85 12.93 -8.66
C GLN A 57 8.85 12.29 -7.69
N GLN A 58 9.88 13.03 -7.26
CA GLN A 58 10.88 12.54 -6.32
C GLN A 58 10.27 12.18 -4.95
N GLN A 59 9.29 12.95 -4.47
CA GLN A 59 8.59 12.64 -3.22
C GLN A 59 7.72 11.39 -3.38
N THR A 60 7.03 11.25 -4.52
CA THR A 60 6.23 10.07 -4.86
C THR A 60 7.07 8.80 -4.91
N GLU A 61 8.21 8.83 -5.60
CA GLU A 61 9.13 7.69 -5.68
C GLU A 61 9.70 7.31 -4.30
N ARG A 62 10.11 8.32 -3.51
CA ARG A 62 10.59 8.09 -2.14
C ARG A 62 9.52 7.48 -1.25
N LEU A 63 8.27 7.95 -1.36
CA LEU A 63 7.16 7.40 -0.59
C LEU A 63 6.83 5.98 -1.04
N LEU A 64 6.79 5.71 -2.35
CA LEU A 64 6.58 4.36 -2.89
C LEU A 64 7.61 3.39 -2.31
N HIS A 65 8.89 3.75 -2.36
CA HIS A 65 9.97 2.91 -1.81
C HIS A 65 9.78 2.64 -0.31
N LYS A 66 9.45 3.67 0.47
CA LYS A 66 9.17 3.52 1.92
C LYS A 66 7.98 2.61 2.20
N LEU A 67 6.87 2.75 1.45
CA LEU A 67 5.68 1.94 1.67
C LEU A 67 5.90 0.47 1.29
N THR A 68 6.65 0.21 0.21
CA THR A 68 7.07 -1.14 -0.15
C THR A 68 7.94 -1.78 0.94
N GLN A 69 8.90 -1.03 1.50
CA GLN A 69 9.71 -1.48 2.64
C GLN A 69 8.85 -1.72 3.89
N GLN A 70 7.91 -0.84 4.21
CA GLN A 70 7.02 -1.01 5.35
C GLN A 70 6.13 -2.26 5.22
N VAL A 71 5.60 -2.54 4.03
CA VAL A 71 4.81 -3.76 3.80
C VAL A 71 5.69 -4.99 3.99
N ALA A 72 6.91 -4.95 3.46
CA ALA A 72 7.88 -5.98 3.70
C ALA A 72 8.12 -6.14 5.21
N GLU A 73 8.47 -5.11 5.96
CA GLU A 73 8.78 -5.24 7.40
C GLU A 73 7.56 -5.64 8.27
N GLN A 74 6.43 -4.94 8.12
CA GLN A 74 5.25 -5.12 8.99
C GLN A 74 4.52 -6.44 8.73
N PHE A 75 4.59 -6.97 7.51
CA PHE A 75 3.92 -8.21 7.16
C PHE A 75 4.86 -9.38 6.86
N MET A 76 6.20 -9.17 6.83
CA MET A 76 7.19 -10.27 6.91
C MET A 76 7.59 -10.63 8.35
N GLY A 77 7.25 -9.79 9.35
CA GLY A 77 7.59 -9.99 10.77
C GLY A 77 6.64 -10.89 11.58
N LEU A 78 5.95 -11.85 10.97
CA LEU A 78 5.22 -12.91 11.69
C LEU A 78 5.94 -14.24 11.50
N HIS A 79 6.99 -14.46 12.29
CA HIS A 79 7.48 -15.77 12.69
C HIS A 79 7.60 -15.78 14.22
#